data_AF-K2N3J5-F1
#
_entry.id   AF-K2N3J5-F1
#
_cell.length_a   1.000
_cell.length_b   1.000
_cell.length_c   1.000
_cell.angle_alpha   90.00
_cell.angle_beta   90.00
_cell.angle_gamma   90.00
#
_symmetry.space_group_name_H-M   'P 1'
#
loop_
_entity.id
_entity.type
_entity.pdbx_description
1 polymer ?
#
loop_
_entity_poly.entity_id
_entity_poly.type
_entity_poly.pdbx_seq_one_letter_code
_entity_poly.pdbx_strand_id
1 'polypeptide(L)' 'MKYEKPASQRTSGHRGSADDPLGVNSEIGRKLKQYYDDLVSEEIPDKFAMLLTQLEASERSQQGEDKD' A
#
# COMPACT_ATOMS: atom_id res chain seq x y z
N MET A 1 10.84 -52.13 22.48
CA MET A 1 10.10 -50.85 22.50
C MET A 1 10.09 -50.31 21.08
N LYS A 2 8.93 -50.21 20.44
CA LYS A 2 8.79 -49.66 19.09
C LYS A 2 8.27 -48.23 19.23
N TYR A 3 9.06 -47.26 18.75
CA TYR A 3 8.68 -45.86 18.76
C TYR A 3 7.96 -45.53 17.46
N GLU A 4 6.64 -45.48 17.51
CA GLU A 4 5.86 -44.79 16.47
C GLU A 4 5.83 -43.31 16.80
N LYS A 5 6.39 -42.49 15.91
CA LYS A 5 6.19 -41.03 15.93
C LYS A 5 4.74 -40.77 15.51
N PRO A 6 3.93 -40.01 16.28
CA PRO A 6 2.65 -39.56 15.78
C PRO A 6 2.92 -38.63 14.60
N ALA A 7 2.46 -39.03 13.42
CA ALA A 7 2.38 -38.16 12.26
C ALA A 7 1.56 -36.94 12.69
N SER A 8 2.23 -35.80 12.77
CA SER A 8 1.56 -34.52 12.98
C SER A 8 0.61 -34.33 11.80
N GLN A 9 -0.68 -34.48 12.09
CA GLN A 9 -1.77 -34.22 11.17
C GLN A 9 -1.73 -32.73 10.84
N ARG A 10 -0.90 -32.35 9.86
CA ARG A 10 -0.87 -30.99 9.32
C ARG A 10 -2.20 -30.81 8.63
N THR A 11 -3.09 -30.10 9.30
CA THR A 11 -4.38 -29.67 8.77
C THR A 11 -4.14 -28.98 7.43
N SER A 12 -4.47 -29.70 6.37
CA SER A 12 -4.59 -29.19 5.02
C SER A 12 -5.74 -28.19 5.00
N GLY A 13 -5.44 -26.93 5.30
CA GLY A 13 -6.48 -25.92 5.44
C GLY A 13 -5.95 -24.49 5.50
N HIS A 14 -4.87 -24.19 4.78
CA HIS A 14 -4.52 -22.82 4.40
C HIS A 14 -3.63 -22.88 3.15
N ARG A 15 -4.27 -23.08 1.99
CA ARG A 15 -3.70 -22.54 0.74
C ARG A 15 -3.91 -21.02 0.79
N GLY A 16 -3.21 -20.35 1.73
CA GLY A 16 -2.83 -18.97 1.49
C GLY A 16 -1.94 -19.03 0.26
N SER A 17 -2.27 -18.25 -0.76
CA SER A 17 -1.48 -18.13 -1.98
C SER A 17 0.00 -18.11 -1.60
N ALA A 18 0.78 -19.06 -2.09
CA ALA A 18 2.23 -19.11 -1.84
C ALA A 18 2.95 -17.85 -2.35
N ASP A 19 2.24 -17.01 -3.10
CA ASP A 19 2.65 -15.71 -3.63
C ASP A 19 2.16 -14.51 -2.81
N ASP A 20 1.46 -14.69 -1.68
CA ASP A 20 1.08 -13.53 -0.86
C ASP A 20 2.31 -13.06 -0.07
N PRO A 21 2.91 -11.89 -0.40
CA PRO A 21 4.12 -11.40 0.26
C PRO A 21 3.91 -11.14 1.75
N LEU A 22 2.66 -11.04 2.21
CA LEU A 22 2.33 -10.77 3.60
C LEU A 22 2.10 -12.06 4.42
N GLY A 23 1.94 -13.22 3.78
CA GLY A 23 1.84 -14.53 4.44
C GLY A 23 0.80 -14.59 5.56
N VAL A 24 1.23 -14.68 6.82
CA VAL A 24 0.29 -14.69 7.97
C VAL A 24 -0.38 -13.34 8.22
N ASN A 25 0.18 -12.25 7.68
CA ASN A 25 -0.34 -10.88 7.80
C ASN A 25 -1.25 -10.48 6.64
N SER A 26 -1.59 -11.40 5.73
CA SER A 26 -2.48 -11.14 4.58
C SER A 26 -3.79 -10.48 4.97
N GLU A 27 -4.39 -10.91 6.09
CA GLU A 27 -5.63 -10.34 6.60
C GLU A 27 -5.46 -8.90 7.11
N ILE A 28 -4.27 -8.56 7.63
CA ILE A 28 -3.93 -7.19 8.02
C ILE A 28 -3.78 -6.33 6.77
N GLY A 29 -3.09 -6.83 5.74
CA GLY A 29 -2.95 -6.15 4.46
C GLY A 29 -4.29 -5.88 3.78
N ARG A 30 -5.20 -6.85 3.77
CA ARG A 30 -6.57 -6.69 3.25
C ARG A 30 -7.36 -5.61 3.98
N LYS A 31 -7.28 -5.57 5.32
CA LYS A 31 -7.95 -4.54 6.12
C LYS A 31 -7.37 -3.15 5.91
N LEU A 32 -6.04 -3.03 5.82
CA LEU A 32 -5.39 -1.76 5.50
C LEU A 32 -5.81 -1.27 4.12
N LYS A 33 -5.81 -2.15 3.12
CA LYS A 33 -6.29 -1.81 1.77
C LYS A 33 -7.73 -1.30 1.81
N GLN A 34 -8.64 -2.04 2.44
CA GLN A 34 -10.03 -1.60 2.57
C GLN A 34 -10.13 -0.22 3.23
N TYR A 35 -9.38 0.03 4.30
CA TYR A 35 -9.37 1.32 4.99
C TYR A 35 -8.86 2.48 4.12
N TYR A 36 -7.80 2.25 3.33
CA TYR A 36 -7.24 3.28 2.46
C TYR A 36 -8.00 3.44 1.14
N ASP A 37 -8.63 2.39 0.61
CA ASP A 37 -9.46 2.47 -0.59
C ASP A 37 -10.62 3.45 -0.36
N ASP A 38 -11.24 3.42 0.83
CA ASP A 38 -12.29 4.38 1.21
C ASP A 38 -11.73 5.81 1.30
N LEU A 39 -10.56 5.99 1.92
CA LEU A 39 -9.92 7.31 2.08
C LEU A 39 -9.48 7.93 0.75
N VAL A 40 -8.99 7.12 -0.19
CA VAL A 40 -8.54 7.58 -1.51
C VAL A 40 -9.72 7.96 -2.41
N SER A 41 -10.91 7.43 -2.13
CA SER A 41 -12.13 7.79 -2.86
C SER A 41 -12.68 9.18 -2.52
N GLU A 42 -12.22 9.77 -1.42
CA GLU A 42 -12.61 11.12 -1.03
C GLU A 42 -12.04 12.16 -2.00
N GLU A 43 -12.79 13.24 -2.22
CA GLU A 43 -12.35 14.33 -3.09
C GLU A 43 -11.05 14.95 -2.57
N ILE A 44 -10.06 15.10 -3.44
CA ILE A 44 -8.79 15.73 -3.09
C ILE A 44 -9.06 17.21 -2.75
N PRO A 45 -8.66 17.70 -1.56
CA PRO A 45 -8.89 19.09 -1.18
C PRO A 45 -8.28 20.12 -2.16
N ASP A 46 -9.01 21.21 -2.41
CA ASP A 46 -8.59 22.35 -3.27
C ASP A 46 -7.19 22.90 -2.94
N LYS A 47 -6.76 22.76 -1.68
CA LYS A 47 -5.43 23.20 -1.22
C LYS A 47 -4.30 22.54 -2.01
N PHE A 48 -4.45 21.27 -2.43
CA PHE A 48 -3.43 20.60 -3.23
C PHE A 48 -3.32 21.21 -4.63
N ALA A 49 -4.46 21.51 -5.26
CA ALA A 49 -4.49 22.19 -6.55
C ALA A 49 -3.87 23.60 -6.47
N MET A 50 -4.14 24.34 -5.39
CA MET A 50 -3.51 25.64 -5.14
C MET A 50 -1.99 25.53 -5.01
N LEU A 51 -1.49 24.55 -4.26
CA LEU A 51 -0.05 24.34 -4.07
C LEU A 51 0.64 23.92 -5.37
N LEU A 52 0.01 23.06 -6.18
CA LEU A 52 0.51 22.70 -7.50
C LEU A 52 0.58 23.93 -8.43
N THR A 53 -0.45 24.77 -8.41
CA THR A 53 -0.47 26.03 -9.19
C THR A 53 0.64 26.98 -8.74
N GLN A 54 0.86 27.10 -7.42
CA GLN A 54 1.93 27.93 -6.87
C GLN A 54 3.32 27.40 -7.25
N LEU A 55 3.49 26.08 -7.23
CA LEU A 55 4.73 25.43 -7.63
C LEU A 55 5.02 25.69 -9.11
N GLU A 56 4.05 25.46 -9.99
CA GLU A 56 4.19 25.73 -11.43
C GLU A 56 4.48 27.21 -11.75
N ALA A 57 3.90 28.14 -10.99
CA ALA A 57 4.19 29.56 -11.14
C ALA A 57 5.64 29.88 -10.71
N SER A 58 6.09 29.28 -9.61
CA SER A 58 7.43 29.45 -9.05
C SER A 58 8.51 28.89 -9.97
N GLU A 59 8.30 27.70 -10.54
CA GLU A 59 9.19 27.09 -11.52
C GLU A 59 9.30 27.93 -12.80
N ARG A 60 8.19 28.51 -13.27
CA ARG A 60 8.18 29.42 -14.43
C ARG A 60 8.96 30.71 -14.18
N SER A 61 8.83 31.32 -12.99
CA SER A 61 9.64 32.49 -12.63
C SER A 61 11.13 32.16 -12.56
N GLN A 62 11.50 31.02 -11.97
CA GLN A 62 12.90 30.61 -11.85
C GLN A 62 13.54 30.30 -13.21
N GLN A 63 12.79 29.67 -14.13
CA GLN A 63 13.26 29.42 -15.50
C GLN A 63 13.32 30.70 -16.37
N GLY A 64 12.59 31.75 -15.98
CA GLY A 64 12.66 33.08 -16.62
C GLY A 64 13.85 33.90 -16.13
N GLU A 65 14.21 33.80 -14.85
CA GLU A 65 15.33 34.53 -14.24
C GLU A 65 16.72 33.96 -14.59
N ASP A 66 16.82 32.69 -15.01
CA ASP A 66 18.09 32.04 -15.42
C ASP A 66 18.45 32.29 -16.91
N LYS A 67 17.66 33.11 -17.63
CA LYS A 67 17.83 33.39 -19.06
C LYS A 67 18.21 34.84 -19.41
N ASP A 68 18.39 35.72 -18.43
CA ASP A 68 18.89 37.09 -18.57
C ASP A 68 20.29 37.25 -17.95
#